data_AF-A0ABD2MWY5-F1
#
_entry.id   AF-A0ABD2MWY5-F1
#
_cell.length_a   1.000
_cell.length_b   1.000
_cell.length_c   1.000
_cell.angle_alpha   90.00
_cell.angle_beta   90.00
_cell.angle_gamma   90.00
#
_symmetry.space_group_name_H-M   'P 1'
#
loop_
_entity.id
_entity.type
_entity.pdbx_description
1 polymer ?
#
loop_
_entity_poly.entity_id
_entity_poly.type
_entity_poly.pdbx_seq_one_letter_code
_entity_poly.pdbx_strand_id
1 'polypeptide(L)'
;MTDLSCCVCTKTEATFVSVTQTYHSNSEETILHHLQHLVSEVNWKDNSVICTTCQETLEQVIEFRNLCIKTNSTRIKERLNSTNSDESENNIEYVKTIKSEKPRNQKQLYSVSLKDLSRRKYRCSTCGRSYSNENYIKNIRKFVTV
;
A
#
# COMPACT_ATOMS: atom_id res chain seq x y z
N MET A 1 16.15 35.83 -2.96
CA MET A 1 15.83 34.93 -1.83
C MET A 1 14.65 34.08 -2.28
N THR A 2 14.77 32.76 -2.30
CA THR A 2 13.62 31.89 -2.60
C THR A 2 12.80 31.74 -1.34
N ASP A 3 11.56 32.22 -1.36
CA ASP A 3 10.65 32.06 -0.23
C ASP A 3 10.39 30.56 -0.01
N LEU A 4 10.72 30.08 1.19
CA LEU A 4 10.41 28.72 1.60
C LEU A 4 8.89 28.61 1.76
N SER A 5 8.30 27.59 1.13
CA SER A 5 6.88 27.28 1.24
C SER A 5 6.68 25.80 1.52
N CYS A 6 5.63 25.49 2.30
CA CYS A 6 5.27 24.11 2.60
C CYS A 6 4.92 23.35 1.31
N CYS A 7 5.51 22.18 1.08
CA CYS A 7 5.23 21.35 -0.09
C CYS A 7 3.82 20.75 -0.14
N VAL A 8 3.06 20.84 0.97
CA VAL A 8 1.69 20.33 1.07
C VAL A 8 0.65 21.44 0.98
N CYS A 9 0.77 22.49 1.81
CA CYS A 9 -0.24 23.54 1.92
C CYS A 9 0.18 24.90 1.35
N THR A 10 1.36 24.99 0.74
CA THR A 10 1.93 26.19 0.09
C THR A 10 2.08 27.43 0.96
N LYS A 11 1.84 27.35 2.28
CA LYS A 11 2.04 28.46 3.22
C LYS A 11 3.52 28.79 3.35
N THR A 12 3.83 30.09 3.43
CA THR A 12 5.18 30.66 3.58
C THR A 12 5.50 31.10 5.02
N GLU A 13 4.48 31.42 5.82
CA GLU A 13 4.63 31.86 7.21
C GLU A 13 4.45 30.70 8.20
N ALA A 14 5.43 29.79 8.26
CA ALA A 14 5.36 28.65 9.18
C ALA A 14 6.73 28.21 9.67
N THR A 15 6.72 27.43 10.76
CA THR A 15 7.87 26.60 11.15
C THR A 15 7.98 25.42 10.20
N PHE A 16 9.12 25.32 9.53
CA PHE A 16 9.39 24.32 8.52
C PHE A 16 10.34 23.24 9.02
N VAL A 17 10.10 22.02 8.54
CA VAL A 17 10.93 20.84 8.78
C VAL A 17 11.36 20.29 7.42
N SER A 18 12.61 19.85 7.31
CA SER A 18 13.12 19.24 6.08
C SER A 18 12.43 17.89 5.85
N VAL A 19 11.98 17.61 4.63
CA VAL A 19 11.39 16.29 4.31
C VAL A 19 12.41 15.15 4.41
N THR A 20 13.71 15.44 4.36
CA THR A 20 14.79 14.45 4.55
C THR A 20 15.08 14.14 6.01
N GLN A 21 14.47 14.87 6.96
CA GLN A 21 14.61 14.59 8.38
C GLN A 21 13.97 13.24 8.73
N THR A 22 14.57 12.54 9.71
CA THR A 22 14.00 11.33 10.28
C THR A 22 12.67 11.64 10.95
N TYR A 23 11.67 10.82 10.68
CA TYR A 23 10.30 11.05 11.15
C TYR A 23 10.18 10.82 12.67
N HIS A 24 10.92 9.86 13.22
CA HIS A 24 11.07 9.64 14.66
C HIS A 24 12.53 9.32 15.00
N SER A 25 12.97 9.64 16.22
CA SER A 25 14.36 9.41 16.66
C SER A 25 14.84 7.96 16.56
N ASN A 26 13.90 7.01 16.55
CA ASN A 26 14.18 5.57 16.49
C ASN A 26 13.86 4.95 15.13
N SER A 27 13.44 5.75 14.15
CA SER A 27 13.08 5.29 12.81
C SER A 27 14.16 5.67 11.81
N GLU A 28 14.52 4.74 10.93
CA GLU A 28 15.33 5.03 9.74
C GLU A 28 14.50 5.69 8.62
N GLU A 29 13.16 5.73 8.76
CA GLU A 29 12.27 6.31 7.77
C GLU A 29 12.22 7.84 7.87
N THR A 30 12.32 8.49 6.70
CA THR A 30 12.24 9.94 6.56
C THR A 30 10.80 10.39 6.31
N ILE A 31 10.51 11.66 6.55
CA ILE A 31 9.22 12.27 6.20
C ILE A 31 8.92 12.08 4.70
N LEU A 32 9.94 12.24 3.85
CA LEU A 32 9.86 12.03 2.40
C LEU A 32 9.42 10.61 2.04
N HIS A 33 9.96 9.59 2.73
CA HIS A 33 9.58 8.19 2.51
C HIS A 33 8.07 7.99 2.75
N HIS A 34 7.55 8.53 3.85
CA HIS A 34 6.12 8.44 4.15
C HIS A 34 5.24 9.21 3.15
N LEU A 35 5.66 10.40 2.72
CA LEU A 35 4.94 11.17 1.69
C LEU A 35 4.86 10.42 0.36
N GLN A 36 5.97 9.87 -0.11
CA GLN A 36 6.03 9.06 -1.34
C GLN A 36 5.17 7.79 -1.24
N HIS A 37 5.12 7.19 -0.06
CA HIS A 37 4.36 5.96 0.18
C HIS A 37 2.85 6.20 0.27
N LEU A 38 2.43 7.31 0.87
CA LEU A 38 1.01 7.65 1.05
C LEU A 38 0.41 8.37 -0.17
N VAL A 39 1.22 9.15 -0.89
CA VAL A 39 0.78 9.96 -2.03
C VAL A 39 1.83 9.84 -3.15
N SER A 40 1.78 8.70 -3.84
CA SER A 40 2.76 8.33 -4.88
C SER A 40 2.61 9.12 -6.19
N GLU A 41 1.49 9.80 -6.36
CA GLU A 41 1.13 10.58 -7.54
C GLU A 41 1.86 11.94 -7.59
N VAL A 42 2.38 12.39 -6.44
CA VAL A 42 3.07 13.67 -6.32
C VAL A 42 4.58 13.47 -6.44
N ASN A 43 5.22 14.28 -7.27
CA ASN A 43 6.67 14.28 -7.41
C ASN A 43 7.32 15.11 -6.29
N TRP A 44 7.55 14.46 -5.15
CA TRP A 44 8.22 15.05 -4.00
C TRP A 44 9.72 15.26 -4.26
N LYS A 45 10.26 16.43 -3.88
CA LYS A 45 11.69 16.74 -4.01
C LYS A 45 12.41 16.68 -2.66
N ASP A 46 13.65 16.22 -2.65
CA ASP A 46 14.47 16.10 -1.43
C ASP A 46 14.78 17.43 -0.74
N ASN A 47 14.78 18.53 -1.50
CA ASN A 47 14.98 19.88 -0.99
C ASN A 47 13.68 20.58 -0.55
N SER A 48 12.57 19.84 -0.48
CA SER A 48 11.29 20.38 -0.04
C SER A 48 11.24 20.54 1.48
N VAL A 49 10.36 21.41 1.94
CA VAL A 49 10.05 21.57 3.36
C VAL A 49 8.57 21.35 3.62
N ILE A 50 8.24 20.84 4.80
CA ILE A 50 6.87 20.68 5.28
C ILE A 50 6.66 21.56 6.50
N CYS A 51 5.50 22.19 6.64
CA CYS A 51 5.18 22.90 7.88
C CYS A 51 4.74 21.92 8.97
N THR A 52 4.94 22.28 10.24
CA THR A 52 4.61 21.44 11.40
C THR A 52 3.16 20.96 11.40
N THR A 53 2.18 21.81 11.06
CA THR A 53 0.76 21.39 10.99
C THR A 53 0.51 20.30 9.94
N CYS A 54 1.18 20.38 8.78
CA CYS A 54 1.06 19.34 7.75
C CYS A 54 1.80 18.06 8.16
N GLN A 55 2.91 18.18 8.90
CA GLN A 55 3.59 17.03 9.49
C GLN A 55 2.70 16.31 10.52
N GLU A 56 2.08 17.03 11.46
CA GLU A 56 1.14 16.45 12.44
C GLU A 56 -0.03 15.73 11.75
N THR A 57 -0.55 16.32 10.66
CA THR A 57 -1.61 15.67 9.86
C THR A 57 -1.10 14.39 9.19
N LEU A 58 0.12 14.42 8.64
CA LEU A 58 0.77 13.22 8.08
C LEU A 58 0.92 12.14 9.17
N GLU A 59 1.28 12.53 10.39
CA GLU A 59 1.43 11.60 11.52
C GLU A 59 0.13 10.87 11.84
N GLN A 60 -0.97 11.61 11.93
CA GLN A 60 -2.30 11.03 12.16
C GLN A 60 -2.71 10.04 11.06
N VAL A 61 -2.42 10.35 9.79
CA VAL A 61 -2.73 9.47 8.66
C VAL A 61 -1.92 8.17 8.73
N ILE A 62 -0.63 8.25 9.09
CA ILE A 62 0.23 7.07 9.25
C ILE A 62 -0.29 6.18 10.38
N GLU A 63 -0.61 6.76 11.53
CA GLU A 63 -1.14 6.03 12.69
C GLU A 63 -2.45 5.31 12.33
N PHE A 64 -3.38 6.02 11.72
CA PHE A 64 -4.66 5.45 11.31
C PHE A 64 -4.49 4.30 10.30
N ARG A 65 -3.60 4.45 9.33
CA ARG A 65 -3.27 3.39 8.36
C ARG A 65 -2.72 2.15 9.06
N ASN A 66 -1.79 2.33 9.99
CA ASN A 66 -1.18 1.22 10.73
C ASN A 66 -2.20 0.49 11.61
N LEU A 67 -3.12 1.23 12.24
CA LEU A 67 -4.24 0.66 12.97
C LEU A 67 -5.13 -0.21 12.06
N CYS A 68 -5.48 0.29 10.87
CA CYS A 68 -6.27 -0.46 9.90
C CYS A 68 -5.59 -1.77 9.48
N ILE A 69 -4.28 -1.72 9.18
CA ILE A 69 -3.48 -2.91 8.81
C ILE A 69 -3.45 -3.92 9.96
N LYS A 70 -3.19 -3.45 11.19
CA LYS A 70 -3.16 -4.30 12.39
C LYS A 70 -4.50 -4.98 12.61
N THR A 71 -5.60 -4.22 12.61
CA THR A 71 -6.95 -4.77 12.81
C THR A 71 -7.33 -5.77 11.73
N ASN A 72 -7.00 -5.50 10.46
CA ASN A 72 -7.26 -6.46 9.37
C ASN A 72 -6.45 -7.75 9.54
N SER A 73 -5.18 -7.63 9.94
CA SER A 73 -4.31 -8.78 10.21
C SER A 73 -4.86 -9.65 11.36
N THR A 74 -5.41 -9.04 12.40
CA THR A 74 -6.09 -9.77 13.50
C THR A 74 -7.31 -10.53 13.00
N ARG A 75 -8.20 -9.87 12.23
CA ARG A 75 -9.39 -10.54 11.67
C ARG A 75 -9.05 -11.72 10.78
N ILE A 76 -7.96 -11.64 10.02
CA ILE A 76 -7.49 -12.75 9.19
C ILE A 76 -7.02 -13.92 10.07
N LYS A 77 -6.26 -13.65 11.13
CA LYS A 77 -5.80 -14.69 12.08
C LYS A 77 -6.95 -15.38 12.79
N GLU A 78 -7.97 -14.64 13.22
CA GLU A 78 -9.16 -15.20 13.88
C GLU A 78 -9.90 -16.18 12.96
N ARG A 79 -10.12 -15.83 11.69
CA ARG A 79 -10.77 -16.71 10.71
C ARG A 79 -9.99 -18.01 10.49
N LEU A 80 -8.66 -17.94 10.44
CA LEU A 80 -7.81 -19.13 10.28
C LEU A 80 -7.87 -20.04 11.50
N ASN A 81 -8.00 -19.49 12.71
CA ASN A 81 -8.10 -20.29 13.93
C ASN A 81 -9.48 -20.97 14.07
N SER A 82 -10.56 -20.33 13.64
CA SER A 82 -11.92 -20.90 13.70
C SER A 82 -12.18 -22.05 12.72
N THR A 83 -11.33 -22.23 11.70
CA THR A 83 -11.52 -23.29 10.68
C THR A 83 -10.83 -24.61 11.06
N ASN A 84 -10.09 -24.66 12.17
CA ASN A 84 -9.32 -25.84 12.60
C ASN A 84 -9.97 -26.65 13.73
N SER A 85 -11.21 -26.33 14.14
CA SER A 85 -11.85 -27.01 15.28
C SER A 85 -12.82 -28.14 14.92
N ASP A 86 -13.35 -28.21 13.70
CA ASP A 86 -14.30 -29.26 13.31
C ASP A 86 -14.18 -29.61 11.81
N GLU A 87 -14.14 -30.90 11.50
CA GLU A 87 -14.20 -31.56 10.17
C GLU A 87 -12.90 -31.84 9.38
N SER A 88 -12.41 -33.06 9.61
CA SER A 88 -12.06 -34.11 8.62
C SER A 88 -11.34 -33.76 7.31
N GLU A 89 -10.17 -34.39 7.16
CA GLU A 89 -9.55 -34.90 5.92
C GLU A 89 -10.45 -34.86 4.68
N ASN A 90 -10.36 -33.82 3.85
CA ASN A 90 -10.47 -33.85 2.38
C ASN A 90 -10.59 -32.42 1.82
N ASN A 91 -9.48 -31.67 1.73
CA ASN A 91 -9.27 -30.65 0.68
C ASN A 91 -7.87 -30.00 0.79
N ILE A 92 -6.82 -30.82 0.56
CA ILE A 92 -5.46 -30.33 0.39
C ILE A 92 -5.22 -30.02 -1.10
N GLU A 93 -5.82 -28.95 -1.63
CA GLU A 93 -5.36 -28.39 -2.93
C GLU A 93 -5.43 -26.86 -3.04
N TYR A 94 -5.82 -26.12 -1.99
CA TYR A 94 -5.89 -24.66 -2.06
C TYR A 94 -4.92 -23.90 -1.13
N VAL A 95 -4.08 -24.62 -0.37
CA VAL A 95 -3.15 -24.01 0.61
C VAL A 95 -1.69 -24.34 0.28
N LYS A 96 -1.28 -24.09 -0.96
CA LYS A 96 0.15 -24.14 -1.36
C LYS A 96 0.69 -22.83 -1.95
N THR A 97 -0.02 -21.71 -1.80
CA THR A 97 0.45 -20.39 -2.28
C THR A 97 0.93 -19.43 -1.20
N ILE A 98 1.03 -19.87 0.06
CA ILE A 98 1.63 -19.05 1.13
C ILE A 98 2.68 -19.88 1.89
N LYS A 99 3.70 -20.35 1.18
CA LYS A 99 4.99 -20.67 1.81
C LYS A 99 6.10 -20.09 0.94
N SER A 100 6.89 -19.22 1.56
CA SER A 100 8.20 -18.70 1.11
C SER A 100 8.21 -17.35 0.36
N GLU A 101 7.59 -16.30 0.91
CA GLU A 101 8.18 -14.96 0.70
C GLU A 101 9.23 -14.73 1.80
N LYS A 102 10.48 -15.02 1.45
CA LYS A 102 11.66 -14.47 2.14
C LYS A 102 11.52 -12.94 2.21
N PRO A 103 12.05 -12.26 3.25
CA PRO A 103 12.07 -10.81 3.30
C PRO A 103 12.81 -10.28 2.07
N ARG A 104 12.05 -9.76 1.10
CA ARG A 104 12.58 -9.24 -0.15
C ARG A 104 12.95 -7.79 0.12
N ASN A 105 14.26 -7.53 0.15
CA ASN A 105 14.83 -6.19 0.23
C ASN A 105 14.05 -5.21 -0.65
N GLN A 106 13.55 -4.13 -0.04
CA GLN A 106 12.78 -3.04 -0.65
C GLN A 106 13.63 -2.22 -1.64
N LYS A 107 13.97 -2.82 -2.78
CA LYS A 107 14.46 -2.13 -3.97
C LYS A 107 13.88 -2.78 -5.22
N GLN A 108 12.62 -2.50 -5.50
CA GLN A 108 11.93 -2.70 -6.79
C GLN A 108 10.54 -2.08 -6.65
N LEU A 109 10.43 -0.75 -6.72
CA LEU A 109 10.08 -0.03 -7.95
C LEU A 109 9.15 -0.81 -8.89
N TYR A 110 7.94 -0.28 -9.04
CA TYR A 110 6.99 -0.58 -10.09
C TYR A 110 7.67 -0.57 -11.47
N SER A 111 7.99 -1.75 -11.98
CA SER A 111 8.01 -2.00 -13.41
C SER A 111 7.11 -3.20 -13.63
N VAL A 112 5.82 -2.94 -13.88
CA VAL A 112 4.99 -3.93 -14.55
C VAL A 112 5.61 -4.08 -15.93
N SER A 113 6.46 -5.09 -16.10
CA SER A 113 7.07 -5.41 -17.38
C SER A 113 5.96 -5.53 -18.42
N LEU A 114 6.09 -4.88 -19.57
CA LEU A 114 5.16 -5.03 -20.71
C LEU A 114 4.95 -6.51 -21.10
N LYS A 115 5.89 -7.40 -20.73
CA LYS A 115 5.76 -8.85 -20.90
C LYS A 115 4.70 -9.48 -19.98
N ASP A 116 4.36 -8.91 -18.83
CA ASP A 116 3.34 -9.45 -17.91
C ASP A 116 1.91 -9.14 -18.36
N LEU A 117 1.70 -8.05 -19.11
CA LEU A 117 0.41 -7.74 -19.73
C LEU A 117 0.07 -8.74 -20.85
N SER A 118 1.07 -9.32 -21.51
CA SER A 118 0.87 -10.33 -22.56
C SER A 118 0.32 -11.67 -22.05
N ARG A 119 0.41 -11.94 -20.74
CA ARG A 119 -0.10 -13.18 -20.12
C ARG A 119 -1.52 -13.04 -19.57
N ARG A 120 -2.05 -11.82 -19.47
CA ARG A 120 -3.39 -11.56 -18.95
C ARG A 120 -4.40 -11.48 -20.08
N LYS A 121 -4.72 -12.65 -20.65
CA LYS A 121 -5.60 -12.80 -21.83
C LYS A 121 -7.07 -12.46 -21.55
N TYR A 122 -7.47 -12.39 -20.29
CA TYR A 122 -8.87 -12.26 -19.90
C TYR A 122 -9.12 -10.86 -19.37
N ARG A 123 -9.98 -10.07 -20.01
CA ARG A 123 -10.34 -8.71 -19.56
C ARG A 123 -11.82 -8.65 -19.17
N CYS A 124 -12.11 -8.03 -18.03
CA CYS A 124 -13.48 -7.80 -17.60
C CYS A 124 -14.06 -6.62 -18.39
N SER A 125 -15.19 -6.86 -19.06
CA SER A 125 -15.91 -5.83 -19.83
C SER A 125 -16.53 -4.75 -18.94
N THR A 126 -16.86 -5.06 -17.69
CA THR A 126 -17.55 -4.13 -16.79
C THR A 126 -16.59 -3.21 -16.02
N CYS A 127 -15.48 -3.76 -15.48
CA CYS A 127 -14.53 -2.98 -14.67
C CYS A 127 -13.19 -2.69 -15.37
N GLY A 128 -13.00 -3.17 -16.60
CA GLY A 128 -11.80 -2.91 -17.42
C GLY A 128 -10.52 -3.63 -16.98
N ARG A 129 -10.51 -4.33 -15.84
CA ARG A 129 -9.34 -5.04 -15.29
C ARG A 129 -8.98 -6.30 -16.09
N SER A 130 -7.70 -6.62 -16.14
CA SER A 130 -7.16 -7.81 -16.83
C SER A 130 -6.65 -8.86 -15.86
N TYR A 131 -6.93 -10.13 -16.16
CA TYR A 131 -6.71 -11.31 -15.34
C TYR A 131 -5.94 -12.37 -16.11
N SER A 132 -5.15 -13.17 -15.39
CA SER A 132 -4.35 -14.26 -15.95
C SER A 132 -5.16 -15.54 -16.23
N ASN A 133 -6.34 -15.69 -15.64
CA ASN A 133 -7.14 -16.90 -15.73
C ASN A 133 -8.64 -16.56 -15.87
N GLU A 134 -9.33 -17.28 -16.76
CA GLU A 134 -10.74 -17.12 -17.11
C GLU A 134 -11.68 -17.36 -15.92
N ASN A 135 -11.34 -18.30 -15.03
CA ASN A 135 -12.17 -18.66 -13.88
C ASN A 135 -12.34 -17.48 -12.91
N TYR A 136 -11.33 -16.60 -12.81
CA TYR A 136 -11.44 -15.38 -12.03
C TYR A 136 -12.47 -14.41 -12.62
N ILE A 137 -12.53 -14.29 -13.95
CA ILE A 137 -13.55 -13.45 -14.59
C ILE A 137 -14.95 -14.05 -14.39
N LYS A 138 -15.10 -15.37 -14.53
CA LYS A 138 -16.38 -16.05 -14.30
C LYS A 138 -16.91 -15.79 -12.89
N ASN A 139 -16.04 -15.81 -11.88
CA ASN A 139 -16.44 -15.49 -10.51
C ASN A 139 -16.74 -14.00 -10.33
N ILE A 140 -15.91 -13.10 -10.85
CA ILE A 140 -16.13 -11.66 -10.72
C ILE A 140 -17.43 -11.22 -11.41
N ARG A 141 -17.79 -11.81 -12.56
CA ARG A 141 -19.08 -11.56 -13.22
C ARG A 141 -20.30 -11.89 -12.36
N LYS A 142 -20.18 -12.82 -11.40
CA LYS A 142 -21.27 -13.13 -10.45
C LYS A 142 -21.43 -12.06 -9.37
N PHE A 143 -20.37 -11.33 -9.06
CA PHE A 143 -20.37 -10.27 -8.04
C PHE A 143 -20.56 -8.87 -8.65
N VAL A 144 -20.26 -8.71 -9.94
CA VAL A 144 -20.47 -7.49 -10.71
C VAL A 144 -21.72 -7.68 -11.57
N THR A 145 -22.86 -7.81 -10.92
CA THR A 145 -24.19 -7.78 -11.55
C THR A 145 -24.76 -6.39 -11.31
N VAL A 146 -25.01 -5.65 -12.39
CA VAL A 146 -25.84 -4.43 -12.37
C VAL A 146 -27.26 -4.86 -12.69
#